data_AF-A0A536I9A4-F1
#
_entry.id   AF-A0A536I9A4-F1
#
_cell.length_a   1.000
_cell.length_b   1.000
_cell.length_c   1.000
_cell.angle_alpha   90.00
_cell.angle_beta   90.00
_cell.angle_gamma   90.00
#
_symmetry.space_group_name_H-M   'P 1'
#
loop_
_entity.id
_entity.type
_entity.pdbx_description
1 polymer ?
#
loop_
_entity_poly.entity_id
_entity_poly.type
_entity_poly.pdbx_seq_one_letter_code
_entity_poly.pdbx_strand_id
1 'polypeptide(L)'
;MSEVLPTTTVGSFGKPDYLTKARSQHARGKLGATELEELERKATAEWIRRQEQLGLDVLVDGEMYRGDMVAYFAERLEGFKIGGLVRAYGNRYYHKPIIAGRVKRPAPMTVSWFEYTQSLTSKPVKGMLTGPYTLLDWSYNE
;
A
#
# COMPACT_ATOMS: atom_id res chain seq x y z
N MET A 1 -22.24 13.15 21.84
CA MET A 1 -23.20 12.21 21.20
C MET A 1 -22.39 11.03 20.73
N SER A 2 -22.74 9.79 21.12
CA SER A 2 -22.10 8.60 20.54
C SER A 2 -22.50 8.52 19.07
N GLU A 3 -21.54 8.45 18.15
CA GLU A 3 -21.84 8.25 16.74
C GLU A 3 -22.56 6.91 16.54
N VAL A 4 -23.76 6.97 15.97
CA VAL A 4 -24.65 5.80 15.82
C VAL A 4 -24.30 4.99 14.56
N LEU A 5 -23.56 5.56 13.61
CA LEU A 5 -23.19 4.94 12.34
C LEU A 5 -21.81 5.47 11.85
N PRO A 6 -20.67 5.01 12.42
CA PRO A 6 -19.35 5.48 12.01
C PRO A 6 -19.04 5.09 10.56
N THR A 7 -18.45 6.02 9.82
CA THR A 7 -18.16 5.94 8.40
C THR A 7 -16.67 5.77 8.13
N THR A 8 -16.34 4.97 7.12
CA THR A 8 -14.96 4.68 6.71
C THR A 8 -14.93 4.11 5.29
N THR A 9 -13.74 3.93 4.75
CA THR A 9 -13.50 3.22 3.48
C THR A 9 -12.65 1.96 3.70
N VAL A 10 -12.44 1.18 2.64
CA VAL A 10 -11.73 -0.12 2.73
C VAL A 10 -10.22 0.06 2.88
N GLY A 11 -9.58 0.90 2.05
CA GLY A 11 -8.12 1.09 2.07
C GLY A 11 -7.60 1.90 0.89
N SER A 12 -7.52 1.31 -0.30
CA SER A 12 -6.91 1.93 -1.47
C SER A 12 -7.72 3.08 -2.08
N PHE A 13 -7.03 4.12 -2.56
CA PHE A 13 -7.61 5.16 -3.42
C PHE A 13 -6.91 5.25 -4.79
N GLY A 14 -7.52 6.01 -5.71
CA GLY A 14 -6.93 6.32 -7.00
C GLY A 14 -5.63 7.12 -6.85
N LYS A 15 -4.55 6.64 -7.47
CA LYS A 15 -3.26 7.35 -7.50
C LYS A 15 -3.37 8.54 -8.46
N PRO A 16 -2.99 9.76 -8.04
CA PRO A 16 -2.96 10.91 -8.93
C PRO A 16 -2.05 10.68 -10.15
N ASP A 17 -2.34 11.36 -11.26
CA ASP A 17 -1.56 11.23 -12.50
C ASP A 17 -0.07 11.50 -12.32
N TYR A 18 0.29 12.48 -11.48
CA TYR A 18 1.68 12.79 -11.18
C TYR A 18 2.39 11.61 -10.52
N LEU A 19 1.72 10.91 -9.59
CA LEU A 19 2.28 9.76 -8.90
C LEU A 19 2.40 8.55 -9.83
N THR A 20 1.39 8.32 -10.68
CA THR A 20 1.45 7.26 -11.70
C THR A 20 2.63 7.47 -12.66
N LYS A 21 2.87 8.71 -13.09
CA LYS A 21 4.05 9.07 -13.91
C LYS A 21 5.36 8.86 -13.17
N ALA A 22 5.44 9.30 -11.91
CA ALA A 22 6.64 9.14 -11.08
C ALA A 22 7.00 7.67 -10.86
N ARG A 23 6.02 6.81 -10.55
CA ARG A 23 6.24 5.35 -10.43
C ARG A 23 6.77 4.75 -11.74
N SER A 24 6.25 5.18 -12.89
CA SER A 24 6.75 4.73 -14.20
C SER A 24 8.18 5.22 -14.48
N GLN A 25 8.55 6.43 -14.04
CA GLN A 25 9.91 6.94 -14.17
C GLN A 25 10.88 6.22 -13.24
N HIS A 26 10.48 5.96 -12.00
CA HIS A 26 11.26 5.21 -11.02
C HIS A 26 11.55 3.78 -11.51
N ALA A 27 10.53 3.09 -12.03
CA ALA A 27 10.70 1.75 -12.61
C ALA A 27 11.66 1.71 -13.82
N ARG A 28 11.91 2.86 -14.47
CA ARG A 28 12.88 3.02 -15.57
C ARG A 28 14.22 3.60 -15.11
N GLY A 29 14.46 3.73 -13.81
CA GLY A 29 15.68 4.32 -13.24
C GLY A 29 15.84 5.82 -13.47
N LYS A 30 14.75 6.53 -13.84
CA LYS A 30 14.78 7.97 -14.17
C LYS A 30 14.40 8.88 -13.01
N LEU A 31 13.95 8.31 -11.89
CA LEU A 31 13.50 9.03 -10.70
C LEU A 31 13.99 8.27 -9.46
N GLY A 32 14.55 8.99 -8.49
CA GLY A 32 15.14 8.39 -7.29
C GLY A 32 14.10 7.85 -6.31
N ALA A 33 14.47 6.90 -5.46
CA ALA A 33 13.55 6.33 -4.46
C ALA A 33 13.03 7.39 -3.47
N THR A 34 13.89 8.32 -3.03
CA THR A 34 13.52 9.42 -2.12
C THR A 34 12.50 10.36 -2.76
N GLU A 35 12.72 10.74 -4.02
CA GLU A 35 11.78 11.60 -4.77
C GLU A 35 10.42 10.90 -4.97
N LEU A 36 10.44 9.57 -5.18
CA LEU A 36 9.19 8.80 -5.27
C LEU A 36 8.44 8.80 -3.93
N GLU A 37 9.16 8.55 -2.83
CA GLU A 37 8.56 8.54 -1.49
C GLU A 37 7.93 9.90 -1.14
N GLU A 38 8.59 11.01 -1.49
CA GLU A 38 8.04 12.36 -1.30
C GLU A 38 6.72 12.57 -2.05
N LEU A 39 6.64 12.10 -3.30
CA LEU A 39 5.41 12.16 -4.09
C LEU A 39 4.31 11.24 -3.57
N GLU A 40 4.68 10.07 -3.03
CA GLU A 40 3.75 9.16 -2.36
C GLU A 40 3.19 9.78 -1.07
N ARG A 41 4.06 10.39 -0.25
CA ARG A 41 3.67 11.14 0.96
C ARG A 41 2.74 12.29 0.63
N LYS A 42 3.06 13.08 -0.40
CA LYS A 42 2.20 14.16 -0.91
C LYS A 42 0.80 13.64 -1.27
N ALA A 43 0.73 12.54 -2.04
CA ALA A 43 -0.54 11.95 -2.44
C ALA A 43 -1.35 11.44 -1.24
N THR A 44 -0.68 10.84 -0.24
CA THR A 44 -1.33 10.41 1.01
C THR A 44 -1.93 11.63 1.74
N ALA A 45 -1.18 12.73 1.88
CA ALA A 45 -1.67 13.94 2.53
C ALA A 45 -2.83 14.62 1.78
N GLU A 46 -2.88 14.53 0.45
CA GLU A 46 -4.02 14.96 -0.35
C GLU A 46 -5.27 14.12 -0.05
N TRP A 47 -5.13 12.79 0.06
CA TRP A 47 -6.24 11.91 0.39
C TRP A 47 -6.72 12.05 1.83
N ILE A 48 -5.84 12.30 2.80
CA ILE A 48 -6.25 12.56 4.19
C ILE A 48 -7.11 13.81 4.27
N ARG A 49 -6.65 14.93 3.68
CA ARG A 49 -7.42 16.19 3.63
C ARG A 49 -8.78 16.00 2.96
N ARG A 50 -8.84 15.22 1.88
CA ARG A 50 -10.10 14.95 1.18
C ARG A 50 -11.07 14.13 2.02
N GLN A 51 -10.58 13.13 2.75
CA GLN A 51 -11.42 12.33 3.64
C GLN A 51 -11.97 13.15 4.82
N GLU A 52 -11.17 14.06 5.38
CA GLU A 52 -11.61 14.99 6.42
C GLU A 52 -12.70 15.94 5.91
N GLN A 53 -12.53 16.50 4.71
CA GLN A 53 -13.54 17.34 4.04
C GLN A 53 -14.85 16.59 3.78
N LEU A 54 -14.77 15.28 3.49
CA LEU A 54 -15.94 14.41 3.33
C LEU A 54 -16.58 14.00 4.67
N GLY A 55 -15.94 14.31 5.79
CA GLY A 55 -16.48 14.04 7.12
C GLY A 55 -16.33 12.59 7.60
N LEU A 56 -15.46 11.76 6.99
CA LEU A 56 -15.30 10.35 7.40
C LEU A 56 -14.75 10.20 8.82
N ASP A 57 -15.21 9.21 9.57
CA ASP A 57 -14.90 9.04 11.00
C ASP A 57 -13.59 8.29 11.24
N VAL A 58 -13.31 7.26 10.42
CA VAL A 58 -12.04 6.51 10.44
C VAL A 58 -11.40 6.57 9.06
N LEU A 59 -10.17 7.10 8.98
CA LEU A 59 -9.49 7.37 7.73
C LEU A 59 -8.56 6.22 7.30
N VAL A 60 -8.16 6.24 6.02
CA VAL A 60 -7.16 5.33 5.45
C VAL A 60 -6.07 6.11 4.71
N ASP A 61 -4.88 5.53 4.59
CA ASP A 61 -3.73 6.15 3.92
C ASP A 61 -3.83 6.15 2.37
N GLY A 62 -4.81 5.43 1.82
CA GLY A 62 -5.02 5.29 0.38
C GLY A 62 -4.04 4.34 -0.31
N GLU A 63 -3.05 3.79 0.39
CA GLU A 63 -2.02 2.87 -0.13
C GLU A 63 -1.25 3.44 -1.34
N MET A 64 -0.92 4.74 -1.29
CA MET A 64 -0.20 5.45 -2.38
C MET A 64 1.18 4.85 -2.69
N TYR A 65 1.82 4.27 -1.67
CA TYR A 65 3.13 3.63 -1.74
C TYR A 65 3.09 2.19 -2.25
N ARG A 66 1.90 1.57 -2.30
CA ARG A 66 1.76 0.17 -2.72
C ARG A 66 1.35 0.05 -4.18
N GLY A 67 2.00 -0.88 -4.88
CA GLY A 67 1.57 -1.30 -6.21
C GLY A 67 0.52 -2.40 -6.15
N ASP A 68 0.79 -3.44 -5.35
CA ASP A 68 -0.04 -4.62 -5.18
C ASP A 68 -0.04 -5.08 -3.72
N MET A 69 -1.16 -5.62 -3.25
CA MET A 69 -1.36 -5.96 -1.84
C MET A 69 -0.59 -7.21 -1.39
N VAL A 70 -0.06 -8.03 -2.29
CA VAL A 70 0.73 -9.23 -1.96
C VAL A 70 2.20 -8.99 -2.26
N ALA A 71 2.52 -8.46 -3.44
CA ALA A 71 3.90 -8.18 -3.85
C ALA A 71 4.59 -7.19 -2.89
N TYR A 72 3.88 -6.15 -2.43
CA TYR A 72 4.44 -5.17 -1.50
C TYR A 72 4.99 -5.80 -0.20
N PHE A 73 4.28 -6.79 0.36
CA PHE A 73 4.75 -7.48 1.56
C PHE A 73 5.81 -8.53 1.22
N ALA A 74 5.66 -9.26 0.11
CA ALA A 74 6.65 -10.24 -0.32
C ALA A 74 8.05 -9.64 -0.53
N GLU A 75 8.15 -8.42 -1.07
CA GLU A 75 9.42 -7.68 -1.21
C GLU A 75 10.12 -7.40 0.12
N ARG A 76 9.40 -7.46 1.25
CA ARG A 76 9.87 -7.05 2.58
C ARG A 76 9.96 -8.21 3.57
N LEU A 77 9.67 -9.43 3.11
CA LEU A 77 9.72 -10.65 3.90
C LEU A 77 10.84 -11.56 3.39
N GLU A 78 11.63 -12.10 4.31
CA GLU A 78 12.55 -13.19 3.97
C GLU A 78 11.76 -14.44 3.57
N GLY A 79 12.34 -15.28 2.72
CA GLY A 79 11.69 -16.50 2.22
C GLY A 79 10.81 -16.28 0.99
N PHE A 80 10.57 -15.03 0.58
CA PHE A 80 9.91 -14.71 -0.68
C PHE A 80 10.92 -14.37 -1.79
N LYS A 81 10.54 -14.67 -3.03
CA LYS A 81 11.15 -14.15 -4.26
C LYS A 81 10.08 -13.47 -5.11
N ILE A 82 10.45 -12.46 -5.87
CA ILE A 82 9.52 -11.81 -6.81
C ILE A 82 9.45 -12.64 -8.09
N GLY A 83 8.24 -13.08 -8.43
CA GLY A 83 7.99 -13.86 -9.63
C GLY A 83 7.65 -13.00 -10.86
N GLY A 84 7.29 -13.71 -11.92
CA GLY A 84 6.86 -13.10 -13.18
C GLY A 84 5.49 -12.41 -13.09
N LEU A 85 5.17 -11.67 -14.15
CA LEU A 85 3.89 -10.98 -14.29
C LEU A 85 2.77 -11.98 -14.60
N VAL A 86 1.71 -11.99 -13.80
CA VAL A 86 0.54 -12.87 -13.96
C VAL A 86 -0.72 -12.02 -14.08
N ARG A 87 -1.66 -12.46 -14.93
CA ARG A 87 -2.96 -11.82 -15.11
C ARG A 87 -3.89 -12.19 -13.95
N ALA A 88 -4.42 -11.18 -13.26
CA ALA A 88 -5.43 -11.38 -12.21
C ALA A 88 -6.85 -11.42 -12.82
N TYR A 89 -7.29 -10.33 -13.44
CA TYR A 89 -8.57 -10.22 -14.12
C TYR A 89 -8.58 -9.06 -15.11
N GLY A 90 -9.24 -9.21 -16.26
CA GLY A 90 -9.28 -8.14 -17.28
C GLY A 90 -7.87 -7.74 -17.73
N ASN A 91 -7.52 -6.47 -17.66
CA ASN A 91 -6.17 -5.97 -17.96
C ASN A 91 -5.33 -5.70 -16.70
N ARG A 92 -5.69 -6.29 -15.55
CA ARG A 92 -4.92 -6.17 -14.31
C ARG A 92 -3.93 -7.31 -14.19
N TYR A 93 -2.68 -6.94 -13.94
CA TYR A 93 -1.56 -7.84 -13.78
C TYR A 93 -0.79 -7.49 -12.52
N TYR A 94 -0.16 -8.49 -11.92
CA TYR A 94 0.72 -8.29 -10.77
C TYR A 94 1.88 -9.30 -10.82
N HIS A 95 2.99 -8.98 -10.17
CA HIS A 95 4.10 -9.89 -10.01
C HIS A 95 3.76 -10.89 -8.91
N LYS A 96 3.36 -12.10 -9.29
CA LYS A 96 2.95 -13.14 -8.33
C LYS A 96 4.19 -13.62 -7.57
N PRO A 97 4.29 -13.43 -6.25
CA PRO A 97 5.48 -13.84 -5.51
C PRO A 97 5.61 -15.36 -5.41
N ILE A 98 6.82 -15.81 -5.04
CA ILE A 98 7.15 -17.23 -4.83
C ILE A 98 7.65 -17.36 -3.40
N ILE A 99 7.03 -18.24 -2.61
CA ILE A 99 7.53 -18.67 -1.30
C ILE A 99 8.58 -19.73 -1.57
N ALA A 100 9.86 -19.38 -1.40
CA ALA A 100 11.02 -20.21 -1.72
C ALA A 100 11.76 -20.71 -0.45
N GLY A 101 11.17 -20.53 0.73
CA GLY A 101 11.78 -20.91 2.00
C GLY A 101 10.99 -20.43 3.21
N ARG A 102 11.58 -20.62 4.40
CA ARG A 102 10.96 -20.22 5.67
C ARG A 102 10.76 -18.71 5.73
N VAL A 103 9.50 -18.30 5.89
CA VAL A 103 9.11 -16.88 5.95
C VAL A 103 9.53 -16.25 7.27
N LYS A 104 10.17 -15.08 7.21
CA LYS A 104 10.49 -14.25 8.38
C LYS A 104 10.29 -12.77 8.07
N ARG A 105 9.99 -11.98 9.09
CA ARG A 105 9.86 -10.52 9.00
C ARG A 105 11.07 -9.85 9.66
N PRO A 106 12.08 -9.39 8.89
CA PRO A 106 13.30 -8.83 9.46
C PRO A 106 13.10 -7.41 10.03
N ALA A 107 12.14 -6.64 9.49
CA ALA A 107 11.92 -5.25 9.85
C ALA A 107 10.43 -4.85 9.82
N PRO A 108 10.03 -3.73 10.44
CA PRO A 108 8.72 -3.11 10.23
C PRO A 108 8.50 -2.78 8.75
N MET A 109 7.29 -3.07 8.23
CA MET A 109 6.99 -2.91 6.79
C MET A 109 6.17 -1.66 6.49
N THR A 110 5.17 -1.35 7.33
CA THR A 110 4.16 -0.30 7.08
C THR A 110 4.08 0.72 8.21
N VAL A 111 4.89 0.56 9.26
CA VAL A 111 4.82 1.37 10.48
C VAL A 111 5.12 2.83 10.20
N SER A 112 6.17 3.14 9.44
CA SER A 112 6.53 4.52 9.08
C SER A 112 5.43 5.23 8.29
N TRP A 113 4.73 4.50 7.41
CA TRP A 113 3.57 5.02 6.68
C TRP A 113 2.37 5.26 7.58
N PHE A 114 2.10 4.35 8.51
CA PHE A 114 1.05 4.52 9.50
C PHE A 114 1.33 5.74 10.39
N GLU A 115 2.55 5.86 10.94
CA GLU A 115 2.97 6.98 11.79
C GLU A 115 2.90 8.31 11.04
N TYR A 116 3.39 8.36 9.80
CA TYR A 116 3.27 9.53 8.95
C TYR A 116 1.81 9.90 8.71
N THR A 117 0.97 8.95 8.34
CA THR A 117 -0.43 9.24 8.02
C THR A 117 -1.21 9.68 9.26
N GLN A 118 -0.99 9.02 10.39
CA GLN A 118 -1.62 9.38 11.66
C GLN A 118 -1.16 10.76 12.15
N SER A 119 0.05 11.23 11.82
CA SER A 119 0.51 12.57 12.19
C SER A 119 -0.17 13.70 11.40
N LEU A 120 -0.85 13.38 10.29
CA LEU A 120 -1.55 14.37 9.46
C LEU A 120 -2.97 14.70 9.94
N THR A 121 -3.54 13.92 10.87
CA THR A 121 -4.94 14.06 11.31
C THR A 121 -5.11 13.66 12.78
N SER A 122 -6.09 14.23 13.46
CA SER A 122 -6.51 13.79 14.79
C SER A 122 -7.52 12.63 14.75
N LYS A 123 -8.07 12.30 13.58
CA LYS A 123 -8.96 11.16 13.40
C LYS A 123 -8.17 9.84 13.41
N PRO A 124 -8.76 8.73 13.87
CA PRO A 124 -8.10 7.43 13.81
C PRO A 124 -7.85 7.00 12.36
N VAL A 125 -6.64 6.52 12.08
CA VAL A 125 -6.25 5.96 10.78
C VAL A 125 -6.18 4.43 10.86
N LYS A 126 -6.61 3.72 9.81
CA LYS A 126 -6.45 2.26 9.73
C LYS A 126 -5.01 1.88 9.36
N GLY A 127 -4.40 0.98 10.12
CA GLY A 127 -3.24 0.22 9.66
C GLY A 127 -3.67 -0.84 8.64
N MET A 128 -3.00 -0.88 7.49
CA MET A 128 -3.40 -1.77 6.39
C MET A 128 -2.43 -2.93 6.23
N LEU A 129 -2.90 -4.17 6.34
CA LEU A 129 -2.08 -5.39 6.18
C LEU A 129 -2.81 -6.44 5.35
N THR A 130 -2.05 -7.19 4.56
CA THR A 130 -2.56 -8.39 3.90
C THR A 130 -2.37 -9.59 4.83
N GLY A 131 -3.45 -10.33 5.06
CA GLY A 131 -3.45 -11.49 5.96
C GLY A 131 -2.56 -12.64 5.44
N PRO A 132 -2.07 -13.51 6.33
CA PRO A 132 -1.13 -14.58 5.97
C PRO A 132 -1.74 -15.61 5.00
N TYR A 133 -3.05 -15.90 5.11
CA TYR A 133 -3.72 -16.82 4.19
C TYR A 133 -3.71 -16.29 2.75
N THR A 134 -4.01 -15.00 2.55
CA THR A 134 -3.94 -14.36 1.23
C THR A 134 -2.52 -14.30 0.71
N LEU A 135 -1.53 -13.98 1.56
CA LEU A 135 -0.12 -14.00 1.16
C LEU A 135 0.31 -15.38 0.66
N LEU A 136 -0.19 -16.46 1.28
CA LEU A 136 0.05 -17.83 0.83
C LEU A 136 -0.66 -18.13 -0.50
N ASP A 137 -1.98 -17.97 -0.54
CA ASP A 137 -2.83 -18.36 -1.68
C ASP A 137 -2.48 -17.60 -2.97
N TRP A 138 -2.10 -16.33 -2.83
CA TRP A 138 -1.76 -15.46 -3.96
C TRP A 138 -0.27 -15.46 -4.28
N SER A 139 0.48 -16.42 -3.74
CA SER A 139 1.87 -16.71 -4.11
C SER A 139 1.99 -18.12 -4.69
N TYR A 140 3.10 -18.41 -5.37
CA TYR A 140 3.50 -19.80 -5.63
C TYR A 140 4.18 -20.35 -4.37
N ASN A 141 4.08 -21.66 -4.17
CA ASN A 141 4.73 -22.37 -3.08
C ASN A 141 5.68 -23.41 -3.69
N GLU A 142 6.97 -23.09 -3.73
CA GLU A 142 8.03 -23.86 -4.40
C GLU A 142 9.20 -24.15 -3.46
#